data_AF-B5CX50-F1
#
_entry.id   AF-B5CX50-F1
#
_cell.length_a   1.000
_cell.length_b   1.000
_cell.length_c   1.000
_cell.angle_alpha   90.00
_cell.angle_beta   90.00
_cell.angle_gamma   90.00
#
_symmetry.space_group_name_H-M   'P 1'
#
loop_
_entity.id
_entity.type
_entity.pdbx_description
1 polymer ?
#
loop_
_entity_poly.entity_id
_entity_poly.type
_entity_poly.pdbx_seq_one_letter_code
_entity_poly.pdbx_strand_id
1 'polypeptide(L)' 'MNNEFIDGIWFAVQHIVVVRDMPAIAIGIIKESNLSIDDCKAAQKRSGSFHNQMMKFIETELA' A
#
# COMPACT_ATOMS: atom_id res chain seq x y z
N MET A 1 5.71 -11.84 6.95
CA MET A 1 5.46 -12.31 5.56
C MET A 1 6.75 -12.23 4.76
N ASN A 2 6.87 -12.97 3.65
CA ASN A 2 8.01 -12.77 2.75
C ASN A 2 7.83 -11.48 1.94
N ASN A 3 8.91 -10.94 1.39
CA ASN A 3 8.86 -9.69 0.63
C ASN A 3 8.02 -9.82 -0.65
N GLU A 4 8.07 -10.97 -1.33
CA GLU A 4 7.31 -11.19 -2.57
C GLU A 4 5.80 -11.07 -2.37
N PHE A 5 5.26 -11.64 -1.28
CA PHE A 5 3.84 -11.53 -0.95
C PHE A 5 3.47 -10.09 -0.61
N ILE A 6 4.26 -9.43 0.23
CA ILE A 6 4.04 -8.02 0.61
C ILE A 6 4.06 -7.13 -0.64
N ASP A 7 5.02 -7.32 -1.53
CA ASP A 7 5.19 -6.52 -2.74
C ASP A 7 4.05 -6.76 -3.73
N GLY A 8 3.55 -8.00 -3.83
CA GLY A 8 2.36 -8.33 -4.63
C GLY A 8 1.09 -7.62 -4.13
N ILE A 9 0.85 -7.65 -2.82
CA ILE A 9 -0.28 -6.91 -2.21
C ILE A 9 -0.09 -5.41 -2.41
N TRP A 10 1.12 -4.91 -2.19
CA TRP A 10 1.41 -3.49 -2.33
C TRP A 10 1.21 -2.99 -3.77
N PHE A 11 1.57 -3.79 -4.78
CA PHE A 11 1.30 -3.48 -6.18
C PHE A 11 -0.20 -3.32 -6.46
N ALA A 12 -1.04 -4.22 -5.94
CA ALA A 12 -2.50 -4.11 -6.07
C ALA A 12 -3.04 -2.86 -5.37
N VAL A 13 -2.56 -2.58 -4.16
CA VAL A 13 -2.90 -1.37 -3.38
C VAL A 13 -2.57 -0.11 -4.18
N GLN A 14 -1.36 -0.01 -4.75
CA GLN A 14 -0.93 1.16 -5.54
C GLN A 14 -1.87 1.40 -6.73
N HIS A 15 -2.27 0.34 -7.44
CA HIS A 15 -3.20 0.47 -8.57
C HIS A 15 -4.59 0.93 -8.10
N ILE A 16 -5.10 0.41 -6.99
CA ILE A 16 -6.41 0.77 -6.45
C ILE A 16 -6.45 2.22 -5.95
N VAL A 17 -5.39 2.66 -5.28
CA VAL A 17 -5.29 4.04 -4.78
C VAL A 17 -5.12 5.02 -5.93
N VAL A 18 -4.20 4.77 -6.87
CA VAL A 18 -3.81 5.78 -7.86
C VAL A 18 -4.63 5.72 -9.15
N VAL A 19 -4.93 4.52 -9.64
CA VAL A 19 -5.62 4.35 -10.93
C VAL A 19 -7.13 4.31 -10.74
N ARG A 20 -7.60 3.70 -9.65
CA ARG A 20 -9.03 3.55 -9.38
C ARG A 20 -9.60 4.60 -8.43
N ASP A 21 -8.75 5.38 -7.77
CA ASP A 21 -9.13 6.38 -6.76
C ASP A 21 -10.07 5.80 -5.69
N MET A 22 -9.73 4.60 -5.20
CA MET A 22 -10.54 3.83 -4.25
C MET A 22 -9.75 3.52 -2.97
N PRO A 23 -9.31 4.53 -2.20
CA PRO A 23 -8.47 4.33 -1.01
C PRO A 23 -9.14 3.46 0.05
N ALA A 24 -10.47 3.56 0.24
CA ALA A 24 -11.19 2.73 1.21
C ALA A 24 -11.08 1.22 0.92
N ILE A 25 -11.08 0.82 -0.36
CA ILE A 25 -10.89 -0.59 -0.75
C ILE A 25 -9.44 -1.02 -0.48
N ALA A 26 -8.47 -0.15 -0.79
CA ALA A 26 -7.07 -0.42 -0.52
C ALA A 26 -6.78 -0.63 0.98
N ILE A 27 -7.41 0.16 1.86
CA ILE A 27 -7.32 -0.04 3.32
C ILE A 27 -7.85 -1.43 3.72
N GLY A 28 -8.98 -1.86 3.14
CA GLY A 28 -9.54 -3.18 3.38
C GLY A 28 -8.56 -4.30 3.02
N ILE A 29 -7.95 -4.23 1.84
CA ILE A 29 -6.95 -5.22 1.37
C ILE A 29 -5.75 -5.27 2.32
N ILE A 30 -5.23 -4.12 2.76
CA ILE A 30 -4.10 -4.05 3.69
C ILE A 30 -4.45 -4.75 5.02
N LYS A 31 -5.65 -4.47 5.56
CA LYS A 31 -6.14 -5.08 6.81
C LYS A 31 -6.33 -6.59 6.67
N GLU A 32 -7.00 -7.05 5.60
CA GLU A 32 -7.22 -8.48 5.35
C GLU A 32 -5.92 -9.25 5.12
N SER A 33 -4.93 -8.59 4.52
CA SER A 33 -3.61 -9.17 4.29
C SER A 33 -2.70 -9.10 5.52
N ASN A 34 -3.17 -8.48 6.61
CA ASN A 34 -2.43 -8.29 7.86
C ASN A 34 -1.08 -7.55 7.70
N LEU A 35 -1.03 -6.57 6.77
CA LEU A 35 0.15 -5.71 6.60
C LEU A 35 0.14 -4.59 7.63
N SER A 36 1.28 -4.37 8.28
CA SER A 36 1.50 -3.20 9.12
C SER A 36 1.83 -1.95 8.30
N ILE A 37 1.73 -0.78 8.91
CA ILE A 37 2.20 0.49 8.30
C ILE A 37 3.69 0.40 7.92
N ASP A 38 4.50 -0.27 8.73
CA ASP A 38 5.93 -0.44 8.46
C ASP A 38 6.17 -1.36 7.26
N ASP A 39 5.36 -2.42 7.10
CA ASP A 39 5.37 -3.26 5.89
C ASP A 39 5.03 -2.43 4.65
N CYS A 40 3.98 -1.60 4.73
CA CYS A 40 3.57 -0.70 3.66
C CYS A 40 4.68 0.30 3.29
N LYS A 41 5.34 0.92 4.28
CA LYS A 41 6.47 1.83 4.05
C LYS A 41 7.66 1.11 3.43
N ALA A 42 7.97 -0.11 3.90
CA ALA A 42 9.05 -0.91 3.34
C ALA A 42 8.76 -1.34 1.90
N ALA A 43 7.53 -1.78 1.61
CA ALA A 43 7.07 -2.12 0.27
C ALA A 43 7.09 -0.89 -0.66
N GLN A 44 6.65 0.27 -0.17
CA GLN A 44 6.70 1.51 -0.92
C GLN A 44 8.14 1.93 -1.25
N LYS A 45 9.07 1.76 -0.31
CA LYS A 45 10.50 2.00 -0.55
C LYS A 45 11.07 1.06 -1.62
N ARG A 46 10.66 -0.21 -1.64
CA ARG A 46 11.08 -1.18 -2.66
C ARG A 46 10.46 -0.89 -4.03
N SER A 47 9.17 -0.56 -4.08
CA SER A 47 8.43 -0.30 -5.32
C SER A 47 8.87 1.01 -6.00
N GLY A 48 9.03 2.10 -5.24
CA GLY A 48 9.38 3.43 -5.76
C GLY A 48 8.29 4.11 -6.60
N SER A 49 7.31 3.37 -7.10
CA SER A 49 6.20 3.89 -7.91
C SER A 49 5.27 4.78 -7.10
N PHE A 50 4.78 5.87 -7.72
CA PHE A 50 3.80 6.79 -7.13
C PHE A 50 4.17 7.30 -5.72
N HIS A 51 5.48 7.45 -5.44
CA HIS A 51 6.01 7.64 -4.09
C HIS A 51 5.27 8.71 -3.27
N ASN A 52 5.11 9.91 -3.80
CA ASN A 52 4.47 11.00 -3.06
C ASN A 52 2.99 10.72 -2.77
N GLN A 53 2.26 10.13 -3.73
CA GLN A 53 0.83 9.80 -3.55
C GLN A 53 0.66 8.70 -2.51
N MET A 54 1.51 7.68 -2.57
CA MET A 54 1.44 6.55 -1.65
C MET A 54 1.91 6.91 -0.25
N MET A 55 2.95 7.74 -0.10
CA MET A 55 3.35 8.25 1.20
C MET A 55 2.24 9.09 1.83
N LYS A 56 1.58 9.96 1.05
CA LYS A 56 0.41 10.69 1.51
C LYS A 56 -0.71 9.75 1.95
N PHE A 57 -1.05 8.74 1.14
CA PHE A 57 -2.05 7.72 1.50
C PHE A 57 -1.70 7.01 2.82
N ILE A 58 -0.45 6.60 3.01
CA ILE A 58 0.00 5.96 4.25
C ILE A 58 -0.16 6.90 5.45
N GLU A 59 0.18 8.18 5.30
CA GLU A 59 0.16 9.17 6.38
C GLU A 59 -1.25 9.66 6.73
N THR A 60 -2.18 9.68 5.77
CA THR A 60 -3.52 10.25 5.99
C THR A 60 -4.62 9.22 6.14
N GLU A 61 -4.50 8.07 5.49
CA GLU A 61 -5.58 7.06 5.41
C GLU A 61 -5.29 5.79 6.21
N LEU A 62 -4.01 5.50 6.52
CA LEU A 62 -3.62 4.31 7.29
C LEU A 62 -3.19 4.60 8.73
N ALA A 63 -2.89 5.85 9.07
CA ALA A 63 -2.54 6.30 10.42
C ALA A 63 -3.79 6.46 11.30
#